data_AF-A0AAW6EPJ0-F1
#
_entry.id   AF-A0AAW6EPJ0-F1
#
_cell.length_a   1.000
_cell.length_b   1.000
_cell.length_c   1.000
_cell.angle_alpha   90.00
_cell.angle_beta   90.00
_cell.angle_gamma   90.00
#
_symmetry.space_group_name_H-M   'P 1'
#
loop_
_entity.id
_entity.type
_entity.pdbx_description
1 polymer ?
#
loop_
_entity_poly.entity_id
_entity_poly.type
_entity_poly.pdbx_seq_one_letter_code
_entity_poly.pdbx_strand_id
1 'polypeptide(L)'
;MNKYRKKHVVIEACQFDGTDESVEWLLPQLKSGEIGRSCNKLHISTLEGVMQANIGDYVIKGVNGEFYPCKPDIFEKTYEKVK
;
A
#
# COMPACT_ATOMS: atom_id res chain seq x y z
N MET A 1 6.96 -19.04 -28.86
CA MET A 1 6.53 -17.98 -27.93
C MET A 1 6.50 -18.56 -26.54
N ASN A 2 7.17 -17.92 -25.58
CA ASN A 2 7.20 -18.39 -24.20
C ASN A 2 6.08 -17.71 -23.41
N LYS A 3 5.33 -18.50 -22.64
CA LYS A 3 4.31 -18.02 -21.72
C LYS A 3 4.86 -18.08 -20.31
N TYR A 4 4.63 -17.03 -19.52
CA TYR A 4 5.09 -16.92 -18.15
C TYR A 4 3.89 -16.58 -17.24
N ARG A 5 3.93 -17.01 -15.98
CA ARG A 5 2.97 -16.65 -14.93
C ARG A 5 3.68 -15.88 -13.82
N LYS A 6 2.98 -14.97 -13.15
CA LYS A 6 3.51 -14.35 -11.92
C LYS A 6 3.74 -15.43 -10.86
N LYS A 7 4.80 -15.27 -10.08
CA LYS A 7 4.99 -16.07 -8.85
C LYS A 7 3.92 -15.63 -7.84
N HIS A 8 3.36 -16.58 -7.11
CA HIS A 8 2.44 -16.27 -6.01
C HIS A 8 3.28 -15.69 -4.86
N VAL A 9 2.99 -14.46 -4.45
CA VAL A 9 3.77 -13.72 -3.45
C VAL A 9 2.83 -13.29 -2.35
N VAL A 10 3.20 -13.59 -1.10
CA VAL A 10 2.52 -13.05 0.09
C VAL A 10 3.05 -11.64 0.33
N ILE A 11 2.13 -10.71 0.56
CA ILE A 11 2.42 -9.29 0.79
C ILE A 11 1.87 -8.85 2.14
N GLU A 12 2.39 -7.76 2.66
CA GLU A 12 1.78 -7.02 3.77
C GLU A 12 0.97 -5.85 3.21
N ALA A 13 -0.22 -5.63 3.73
CA ALA A 13 -1.03 -4.47 3.39
C ALA A 13 -1.85 -3.99 4.59
N CYS A 14 -2.07 -2.68 4.66
CA CYS A 14 -2.94 -2.03 5.63
C CYS A 14 -3.98 -1.20 4.88
N GLN A 15 -5.24 -1.26 5.29
CA GLN A 15 -6.24 -0.33 4.76
C GLN A 15 -6.11 1.01 5.48
N PHE A 16 -5.91 2.09 4.74
CA PHE A 16 -5.87 3.42 5.30
C PHE A 16 -7.30 3.90 5.56
N ASP A 17 -7.73 3.94 6.81
CA ASP A 17 -9.07 4.39 7.20
C ASP A 17 -9.07 5.79 7.86
N GLY A 18 -7.88 6.38 8.04
CA GLY A 18 -7.70 7.68 8.69
C GLY A 18 -7.67 7.64 10.23
N THR A 19 -7.86 6.47 10.83
CA THR A 19 -7.72 6.25 12.28
C THR A 19 -6.25 6.24 12.71
N ASP A 20 -6.01 6.38 14.02
CA ASP A 20 -4.67 6.29 14.57
C ASP A 20 -4.06 4.90 14.37
N GLU A 21 -4.86 3.82 14.31
CA GLU A 21 -4.36 2.46 14.10
C GLU A 21 -3.83 2.24 12.68
N SER A 22 -4.56 2.66 11.64
CA SER A 22 -4.05 2.57 10.27
C SER A 22 -2.84 3.49 10.06
N VAL A 23 -2.79 4.60 10.79
CA VAL A 23 -1.63 5.50 10.81
C VAL A 23 -0.47 4.87 11.58
N GLU A 24 -0.68 4.13 12.66
CA GLU A 24 0.37 3.49 13.48
C GLU A 24 1.19 2.49 12.66
N TRP A 25 0.54 1.69 11.83
CA TRP A 25 1.25 0.79 10.91
C TRP A 25 2.13 1.57 9.92
N LEU A 26 1.68 2.76 9.52
CA LEU A 26 2.37 3.67 8.60
C LEU A 26 3.33 4.64 9.31
N LEU A 27 3.33 4.72 10.64
CA LEU A 27 4.08 5.72 11.42
C LEU A 27 5.59 5.66 11.15
N PRO A 28 6.23 4.48 11.09
CA PRO A 28 7.66 4.41 10.77
C PRO A 28 7.97 5.02 9.39
N GLN A 29 7.08 4.82 8.41
CA GLN A 29 7.23 5.29 7.03
C GLN A 29 6.91 6.78 6.89
N LEU A 30 5.99 7.28 7.72
CA LEU A 30 5.72 8.72 7.84
C LEU A 30 6.95 9.48 8.34
N LYS A 31 7.79 8.84 9.17
CA LYS A 31 9.06 9.42 9.65
C LYS A 31 10.20 9.30 8.64
N SER A 32 10.21 8.25 7.79
CA SER A 32 11.23 8.10 6.74
C SER A 32 11.04 9.06 5.57
N GLY A 33 9.84 9.65 5.44
CA GLY A 33 9.49 10.53 4.32
C GLY A 33 9.05 9.78 3.06
N GLU A 34 9.00 8.45 3.10
CA GLU A 34 8.44 7.64 2.01
C GLU A 34 6.92 7.74 1.94
N ILE A 35 6.28 8.02 3.09
CA ILE A 35 4.86 8.32 3.18
C ILE A 35 4.70 9.69 3.86
N GLY A 36 3.74 10.49 3.42
CA GLY A 36 3.38 11.78 4.02
C GLY A 36 1.88 11.93 4.17
N ARG A 37 1.40 12.56 5.24
CA ARG A 37 -0.05 12.75 5.48
C ARG A 37 -0.44 14.21 5.31
N SER A 38 -1.51 14.48 4.56
CA SER A 38 -2.12 15.81 4.42
C SER A 38 -3.63 15.70 4.26
N CYS A 39 -4.40 16.41 5.09
CA CYS A 39 -5.86 16.57 4.95
C CYS A 39 -6.62 15.26 4.62
N ASN A 40 -6.37 14.17 5.36
CA ASN A 40 -6.96 12.84 5.19
C ASN A 40 -6.50 12.05 3.94
N LYS A 41 -5.36 12.42 3.37
CA LYS A 41 -4.71 11.69 2.28
C LYS A 41 -3.30 11.31 2.67
N LEU A 42 -2.85 10.18 2.15
CA LEU A 42 -1.45 9.79 2.17
C LEU A 42 -0.84 10.09 0.80
N HIS A 43 0.38 10.61 0.83
CA HIS A 43 1.26 10.74 -0.33
C HIS A 43 2.35 9.70 -0.15
N ILE A 44 2.55 8.86 -1.15
CA ILE A 44 3.49 7.74 -1.09
C ILE A 44 4.49 7.95 -2.21
N SER A 45 5.76 8.06 -1.85
CA SER A 45 6.86 8.14 -2.81
C SER A 45 7.10 6.76 -3.40
N THR A 46 6.71 6.58 -4.66
CA THR A 46 6.88 5.32 -5.39
C THR A 46 7.95 5.46 -6.48
N LEU A 47 8.32 4.35 -7.12
CA LEU A 47 9.22 4.35 -8.28
C LEU A 47 8.65 5.12 -9.49
N GLU A 48 7.33 5.28 -9.56
CA GLU A 48 6.63 6.01 -10.62
C GLU A 48 6.35 7.47 -10.23
N GLY A 49 6.84 7.92 -9.08
CA GLY A 49 6.60 9.23 -8.51
C GLY A 49 5.68 9.20 -7.29
N VAL A 50 5.26 10.38 -6.84
CA VAL A 50 4.39 10.51 -5.66
C VAL A 50 2.96 10.13 -6.03
N MET A 51 2.43 9.09 -5.38
CA MET A 51 1.05 8.63 -5.54
C MET A 51 0.21 8.98 -4.31
N GLN A 52 -1.10 9.09 -4.48
CA GLN A 52 -2.02 9.44 -3.39
C GLN A 52 -2.88 8.25 -2.97
N ALA A 53 -2.92 7.95 -1.67
CA ALA A 53 -3.91 7.07 -1.05
C ALA A 53 -4.98 7.91 -0.34
N ASN A 54 -6.25 7.52 -0.51
CA ASN A 54 -7.40 8.10 0.18
C ASN A 54 -7.87 7.16 1.27
N ILE A 55 -8.69 7.67 2.19
CA ILE A 55 -9.42 6.82 3.13
C ILE A 55 -10.17 5.72 2.35
N GLY A 56 -10.02 4.47 2.78
CA GLY A 56 -10.51 3.24 2.15
C GLY A 56 -9.51 2.55 1.22
N ASP A 57 -8.48 3.26 0.75
CA ASP A 57 -7.43 2.66 -0.09
C ASP A 57 -6.50 1.77 0.76
N TYR A 58 -5.99 0.70 0.16
CA TYR A 58 -4.94 -0.12 0.75
C TYR A 58 -3.58 0.49 0.46
N VAL A 59 -2.67 0.42 1.44
CA VAL A 59 -1.24 0.65 1.24
C VAL A 59 -0.56 -0.71 1.30
N ILE A 60 0.03 -1.12 0.19
CA ILE A 60 0.76 -2.38 0.07
C ILE A 60 2.24 -2.11 0.27
N LYS A 61 2.91 -3.01 1.00
CA LYS A 61 4.36 -3.09 1.06
C LYS A 61 4.85 -4.16 0.10
N GLY A 62 5.58 -3.74 -0.91
CA GLY A 62 6.25 -4.59 -1.89
C GLY A 62 7.41 -5.37 -1.29
N VAL A 63 7.93 -6.29 -2.10
CA VAL A 63 8.95 -7.27 -1.66
C VAL A 63 10.31 -6.64 -1.36
N ASN A 64 10.60 -5.45 -1.89
CA ASN A 64 11.83 -4.73 -1.61
C ASN A 64 11.60 -3.59 -0.61
N GLY A 65 10.46 -3.58 0.07
CA GLY A 65 10.10 -2.54 1.05
C GLY A 65 9.47 -1.29 0.44
N GLU A 66 9.25 -1.25 -0.89
CA GLU A 66 8.53 -0.16 -1.54
C GLU A 66 7.06 -0.11 -1.13
N PHE A 67 6.47 1.08 -1.11
CA PHE A 67 5.05 1.24 -0.80
C PHE A 67 4.28 1.73 -2.02
N TYR A 68 3.04 1.29 -2.16
CA TYR A 68 2.13 1.79 -3.20
C TYR A 68 0.68 1.73 -2.75
N PRO A 69 -0.15 2.71 -3.15
CA PRO A 69 -1.58 2.67 -2.90
C PRO A 69 -2.27 1.69 -3.85
N CYS A 70 -3.32 1.04 -3.38
CA CYS A 70 -4.15 0.12 -4.16
C CYS A 70 -5.63 0.38 -3.84
N LYS A 71 -6.45 0.46 -4.88
CA LYS A 71 -7.89 0.66 -4.71
C LYS A 71 -8.52 -0.60 -4.10
N PRO A 72 -9.46 -0.47 -3.15
CA PRO A 72 -10.01 -1.61 -2.43
C PRO A 72 -10.66 -2.64 -3.37
N ASP A 73 -11.38 -2.19 -4.41
CA ASP A 73 -12.00 -3.08 -5.38
C ASP A 73 -10.99 -3.86 -6.25
N ILE A 74 -9.79 -3.31 -6.45
CA ILE A 74 -8.68 -3.99 -7.13
C ILE A 74 -7.99 -4.94 -6.14
N PHE A 75 -7.77 -4.49 -4.91
CA PHE A 75 -7.12 -5.26 -3.87
C PHE A 75 -7.87 -6.56 -3.58
N GLU A 76 -9.17 -6.47 -3.29
CA GLU A 76 -10.03 -7.61 -2.93
C GLU A 76 -10.19 -8.62 -4.09
N LYS A 77 -10.05 -8.19 -5.34
CA LYS A 77 -10.04 -9.08 -6.51
C LYS A 77 -8.71 -9.77 -6.74
N THR A 78 -7.62 -9.20 -6.21
CA THR A 78 -6.24 -9.64 -6.49
C THR A 78 -5.65 -10.46 -5.36
N TYR A 79 -6.01 -10.15 -4.11
CA TYR A 79 -5.41 -10.71 -2.91
C TYR A 79 -6.46 -11.37 -2.01
N GLU A 80 -6.07 -12.47 -1.39
CA GLU A 80 -6.82 -13.15 -0.34
C GLU A 80 -6.00 -13.21 0.95
N LYS A 81 -6.68 -13.20 2.09
CA LYS A 81 -6.01 -13.29 3.39
C LYS A 81 -5.40 -14.69 3.55
N VAL A 82 -4.09 -14.74 3.75
CA VAL A 82 -3.39 -15.98 4.11
C VAL A 82 -3.75 -16.36 5.55
N LYS A 83 -4.05 -17.64 5.79
CA LYS A 83 -4.34 -18.19 7.12
C LYS A 83 -3.06 -18.55 7.87
#